data_AF-A0A450Z047-F1
#
_entry.id   AF-A0A450Z047-F1
#
_cell.length_a   1.000
_cell.length_b   1.000
_cell.length_c   1.000
_cell.angle_alpha   90.00
_cell.angle_beta   90.00
_cell.angle_gamma   90.00
#
_symmetry.space_group_name_H-M   'P 1'
#
loop_
_entity.id
_entity.type
_entity.pdbx_description
1 polymer ?
#
loop_
_entity_poly.entity_id
_entity_poly.type
_entity_poly.pdbx_seq_one_letter_code
_entity_poly.pdbx_strand_id
1 'polypeptide(L)'
;MAHKRKQSGSEAERLCHRLWLPWPAEVGRNFIRWRPLTKGTQVILACQSGELAQAAIVGMLYTQALDAPSTSPEIDMIQWNDGASIFCQLGTGEMTIRAKDDLRIESGGDIHINAQKVRVFE
;
A
#
# COMPACT_ATOMS: atom_id res chain seq x y z
N MET A 1 -11.68 35.13 -32.43
CA MET A 1 -10.34 34.78 -31.90
C MET A 1 -10.51 34.09 -30.56
N ALA A 2 -10.23 32.80 -30.47
CA ALA A 2 -10.40 32.00 -29.25
C ALA A 2 -9.23 32.26 -28.29
N HIS A 3 -9.52 32.86 -27.14
CA HIS A 3 -8.56 33.04 -26.05
C HIS A 3 -8.16 31.66 -25.50
N LYS A 4 -6.94 31.21 -25.80
CA LYS A 4 -6.34 30.04 -25.14
C LYS A 4 -6.27 30.33 -23.64
N ARG A 5 -7.08 29.63 -22.83
CA ARG A 5 -6.92 29.60 -21.37
C ARG A 5 -5.53 29.03 -21.07
N LYS A 6 -4.58 29.89 -20.69
CA LYS A 6 -3.33 29.47 -20.05
C LYS A 6 -3.73 28.66 -18.82
N GLN A 7 -3.30 27.40 -18.74
CA GLN A 7 -3.33 26.64 -17.49
C GLN A 7 -2.42 27.36 -16.48
N SER A 8 -3.04 28.25 -15.72
CA SER A 8 -2.44 28.92 -14.57
C SER A 8 -2.49 27.94 -13.39
N GLY A 9 -1.72 26.86 -13.47
CA GLY A 9 -1.37 26.09 -12.28
C GLY A 9 -0.55 27.00 -11.35
N SER A 10 -0.91 27.01 -10.08
CA SER A 10 -0.23 27.80 -9.05
C SER A 10 1.27 27.47 -9.00
N GLU A 11 2.10 28.41 -8.55
CA GLU A 11 3.55 28.18 -8.41
C GLU A 11 3.85 26.97 -7.50
N ALA A 12 3.01 26.75 -6.50
CA ALA A 12 3.01 25.58 -5.62
C ALA A 12 2.84 24.25 -6.39
N GLU A 13 1.90 24.17 -7.32
CA GLU A 13 1.71 22.95 -8.15
C GLU A 13 2.96 22.66 -8.99
N ARG A 14 3.58 23.70 -9.57
CA ARG A 14 4.78 23.54 -10.42
C ARG A 14 6.03 23.13 -9.65
N LEU A 15 6.11 23.49 -8.37
CA LEU A 15 7.21 23.10 -7.47
C LEU A 15 7.03 21.65 -7.02
N CYS A 16 5.83 21.25 -6.57
CA CYS A 16 5.54 19.88 -6.16
C CYS A 16 5.88 18.83 -7.23
N HIS A 17 5.65 19.12 -8.51
CA HIS A 17 5.94 18.18 -9.61
C HIS A 17 7.42 17.87 -9.85
N ARG A 18 8.35 18.59 -9.22
CA ARG A 18 9.80 18.41 -9.43
C ARG A 18 10.55 17.98 -8.17
N LEU A 19 9.85 17.82 -7.05
CA LEU A 19 10.46 17.45 -5.77
C LEU A 19 10.43 15.93 -5.57
N TRP A 20 11.56 15.39 -5.11
CA TRP A 20 11.65 14.04 -4.57
C TRP A 20 11.31 14.09 -3.09
N LEU A 21 10.05 13.79 -2.77
CA LEU A 21 9.57 13.83 -1.39
C LEU A 21 9.72 12.47 -0.73
N PRO A 22 10.16 12.41 0.55
CA PRO A 22 10.09 11.17 1.32
C PRO A 22 8.63 10.76 1.54
N TRP A 23 8.41 9.46 1.70
CA TRP A 23 7.11 8.90 2.04
C TRP A 23 7.20 7.98 3.27
N PRO A 24 6.08 7.72 3.97
CA PRO A 24 6.08 6.92 5.17
C PRO A 24 6.52 5.49 4.90
N ALA A 25 7.39 4.97 5.76
CA ALA A 25 7.81 3.57 5.77
C ALA A 25 7.49 2.93 7.12
N GLU A 26 7.21 1.62 7.13
CA GLU A 26 7.08 0.86 8.37
C GLU A 26 8.47 0.33 8.73
N VAL A 27 9.08 0.96 9.74
CA VAL A 27 10.42 0.62 10.23
C VAL A 27 10.34 0.39 11.73
N GLY A 28 10.83 -0.76 12.18
CA GLY A 28 10.93 -1.11 13.59
C GLY A 28 12.35 -1.52 13.98
N ARG A 29 12.51 -2.05 15.20
CA ARG A 29 13.82 -2.47 15.72
C ARG A 29 14.53 -3.51 14.84
N ASN A 30 13.78 -4.43 14.26
CA ASN A 30 14.30 -5.58 13.54
C ASN A 30 13.63 -5.79 12.17
N PHE A 31 12.87 -4.82 11.66
CA PHE A 31 12.21 -4.94 10.37
C PHE A 31 12.16 -3.60 9.62
N ILE A 32 12.26 -3.68 8.31
CA ILE A 32 12.04 -2.58 7.36
C ILE A 32 11.10 -3.12 6.28
N ARG A 33 9.93 -2.51 6.12
CA ARG A 33 8.97 -2.87 5.07
C ARG A 33 9.14 -1.98 3.85
N TRP A 34 9.41 -2.58 2.69
CA TRP A 34 9.48 -1.87 1.42
C TRP A 34 8.17 -2.00 0.63
N ARG A 35 7.52 -0.87 0.37
CA ARG A 35 6.34 -0.75 -0.52
C ARG A 35 6.46 0.55 -1.31
N PRO A 36 6.93 0.51 -2.56
CA PRO A 36 7.10 1.72 -3.35
C PRO A 36 5.74 2.32 -3.69
N LEU A 37 5.69 3.66 -3.76
CA LEU A 37 4.48 4.38 -4.15
C LEU A 37 4.15 4.11 -5.62
N THR A 38 2.86 3.89 -5.91
CA THR A 38 2.37 3.72 -7.28
C THR A 38 1.97 5.07 -7.86
N LYS A 39 2.19 5.26 -9.17
CA LYS A 39 1.69 6.46 -9.86
C LYS A 39 0.17 6.55 -9.72
N GLY A 40 -0.32 7.76 -9.46
CA GLY A 40 -1.76 8.01 -9.27
C GLY A 40 -2.27 7.81 -7.85
N THR A 41 -1.43 7.40 -6.89
CA THR A 41 -1.81 7.40 -5.47
C THR A 41 -2.10 8.81 -4.98
N GLN A 42 -3.27 9.02 -4.40
CA GLN A 42 -3.59 10.25 -3.68
C GLN A 42 -2.86 10.27 -2.34
N VAL A 43 -2.20 11.40 -2.06
CA VAL A 43 -1.33 11.57 -0.88
C VAL A 43 -1.67 12.83 -0.08
N ILE A 44 -1.30 12.84 1.19
CA ILE A 44 -1.34 14.01 2.07
C ILE A 44 0.08 14.50 2.29
N LEU A 45 0.32 15.79 2.07
CA LEU A 45 1.61 16.44 2.30
C LEU A 45 1.60 17.24 3.61
N ALA A 46 2.61 17.02 4.44
CA ALA A 46 2.92 17.91 5.57
C ALA A 46 4.06 18.85 5.15
N CYS A 47 3.77 20.16 5.14
CA CYS A 47 4.73 21.19 4.77
C CYS A 47 5.12 21.97 6.03
N GLN A 48 6.30 21.67 6.59
CA GLN A 48 6.75 22.33 7.82
C GLN A 48 6.87 23.83 7.57
N SER A 49 6.17 24.64 8.38
CA SER A 49 6.08 26.09 8.23
C SER A 49 5.59 26.58 6.87
N GLY A 50 4.86 25.74 6.11
CA GLY A 50 4.37 26.09 4.77
C GLY A 50 5.41 25.99 3.65
N GLU A 51 6.62 25.52 3.93
CA GLU A 51 7.67 25.35 2.91
C GLU A 51 7.52 24.02 2.17
N LEU A 52 7.23 24.09 0.87
CA LEU A 52 7.03 22.91 0.02
C LEU A 52 8.33 22.15 -0.25
N ALA A 53 9.47 22.84 -0.30
CA ALA A 53 10.77 22.20 -0.50
C ALA A 53 11.18 21.29 0.68
N GLN A 54 10.52 21.44 1.83
CA GLN A 54 10.73 20.62 3.04
C GLN A 54 9.53 19.70 3.32
N ALA A 55 8.63 19.52 2.35
CA ALA A 55 7.45 18.70 2.53
C ALA A 55 7.80 17.20 2.67
N ALA A 56 6.93 16.46 3.35
CA ALA A 56 6.94 15.01 3.36
C ALA A 56 5.54 14.49 3.08
N ILE A 57 5.45 13.35 2.40
CA ILE A 57 4.19 12.60 2.34
C ILE A 57 3.97 11.99 3.73
N VAL A 58 2.78 12.17 4.30
CA VAL A 58 2.43 11.67 5.66
C VAL A 58 1.25 10.71 5.66
N GLY A 59 0.57 10.56 4.52
CA GLY A 59 -0.55 9.64 4.39
C GLY A 59 -0.94 9.41 2.94
N MET A 60 -1.71 8.35 2.73
CA MET A 60 -2.29 7.97 1.44
C MET A 60 -3.78 7.71 1.65
N LEU A 61 -4.59 8.02 0.64
CA LEU A 61 -6.03 7.85 0.69
C LEU A 61 -6.50 6.96 -0.46
N TYR A 62 -7.54 6.15 -0.18
CA TYR A 62 -8.26 5.43 -1.23
C TYR A 62 -8.94 6.41 -2.18
N THR A 63 -9.05 5.98 -3.44
CA THR A 63 -9.71 6.73 -4.51
C THR A 63 -10.54 5.77 -5.35
N GLN A 64 -11.40 6.28 -6.23
CA GLN A 64 -12.14 5.40 -7.16
C GLN A 64 -11.22 4.58 -8.09
N ALA A 65 -10.01 5.05 -8.39
CA ALA A 65 -9.05 4.33 -9.22
C ALA A 65 -8.16 3.35 -8.43
N LEU A 66 -7.99 3.59 -7.12
CA LEU A 66 -7.20 2.79 -6.18
C LEU A 66 -8.03 2.66 -4.89
N ASP A 67 -9.07 1.85 -4.96
CA ASP A 67 -10.09 1.75 -3.92
C ASP A 67 -9.67 0.81 -2.80
N ALA A 68 -10.42 0.83 -1.70
CA ALA A 68 -10.25 -0.12 -0.62
C ALA A 68 -10.43 -1.57 -1.13
N PRO A 69 -9.57 -2.52 -0.70
CA PRO A 69 -9.66 -3.90 -1.15
C PRO A 69 -10.89 -4.66 -0.62
N SER A 70 -11.56 -4.10 0.40
CA SER A 70 -12.76 -4.67 1.03
C SER A 70 -13.55 -3.56 1.72
N THR A 71 -14.87 -3.75 1.83
CA THR A 71 -15.79 -2.95 2.65
C THR A 71 -16.31 -3.73 3.86
N SER A 72 -15.89 -4.99 4.03
CA SER A 72 -16.32 -5.83 5.16
C SER A 72 -15.65 -5.36 6.44
N PRO A 73 -16.41 -5.10 7.53
CA PRO A 73 -15.83 -4.81 8.83
C PRO A 73 -15.20 -6.03 9.52
N GLU A 74 -15.41 -7.23 8.98
CA GLU A 74 -14.96 -8.50 9.55
C GLU A 74 -13.61 -8.97 8.99
N ILE A 75 -12.94 -8.17 8.15
CA ILE A 75 -11.73 -8.57 7.44
C ILE A 75 -10.61 -7.53 7.57
N ASP A 76 -9.43 -8.00 7.99
CA ASP A 76 -8.16 -7.27 7.82
C ASP A 76 -7.39 -7.87 6.64
N MET A 77 -6.96 -7.05 5.67
CA MET A 77 -6.42 -7.56 4.39
C MET A 77 -5.28 -6.73 3.79
N ILE A 78 -4.39 -7.43 3.09
CA ILE A 78 -3.41 -6.89 2.14
C ILE A 78 -3.69 -7.53 0.78
N GLN A 79 -3.74 -6.71 -0.28
CA GLN A 79 -3.96 -7.16 -1.66
C GLN A 79 -2.91 -6.58 -2.60
N TRP A 80 -2.46 -7.41 -3.55
CA TRP A 80 -1.63 -7.01 -4.67
C TRP A 80 -2.46 -6.91 -5.95
N ASN A 81 -2.00 -6.09 -6.91
CA ASN A 81 -2.73 -5.80 -8.14
C ASN A 81 -2.96 -7.02 -9.05
N ASP A 82 -2.22 -8.10 -8.82
CA ASP A 82 -2.33 -9.36 -9.54
C ASP A 82 -3.39 -10.31 -8.92
N GLY A 83 -3.99 -9.92 -7.79
CA GLY A 83 -4.98 -10.69 -7.06
C GLY A 83 -4.42 -11.55 -5.93
N ALA A 84 -3.10 -11.57 -5.71
CA ALA A 84 -2.54 -12.17 -4.49
C ALA A 84 -3.03 -11.41 -3.25
N SER A 85 -3.18 -12.12 -2.13
CA SER A 85 -3.68 -11.51 -0.90
C SER A 85 -3.27 -12.26 0.37
N ILE A 86 -3.29 -11.53 1.47
CA ILE A 86 -3.24 -12.06 2.84
C ILE A 86 -4.40 -11.42 3.58
N PHE A 87 -5.27 -12.21 4.20
CA PHE A 87 -6.35 -11.66 5.02
C PHE A 87 -6.69 -12.53 6.22
N CYS A 88 -7.22 -11.88 7.25
CA CYS A 88 -7.74 -12.50 8.47
C CYS A 88 -9.23 -12.19 8.60
N GLN A 89 -10.04 -13.21 8.89
CA GLN A 89 -11.44 -13.08 9.26
C GLN A 89 -11.54 -12.89 10.77
N LEU A 90 -12.00 -11.73 11.23
CA LEU A 90 -11.97 -11.35 12.64
C LEU A 90 -12.93 -12.21 13.49
N GLY A 91 -14.11 -12.53 12.97
CA GLY A 91 -15.10 -13.33 13.69
C GLY A 91 -14.72 -14.81 13.90
N THR A 92 -13.91 -15.40 13.00
CA THR A 92 -13.50 -16.82 13.08
C THR A 92 -12.03 -17.01 13.46
N GLY A 93 -11.20 -15.97 13.31
CA GLY A 93 -9.75 -16.06 13.42
C GLY A 93 -9.09 -16.78 12.24
N GLU A 94 -9.83 -17.04 11.16
CA GLU A 94 -9.29 -17.72 9.98
C GLU A 94 -8.35 -16.81 9.19
N MET A 95 -7.11 -17.26 8.96
CA MET A 95 -6.14 -16.57 8.13
C MET A 95 -5.98 -17.29 6.79
N THR A 96 -6.08 -16.53 5.69
CA THR A 96 -5.84 -17.03 4.34
C THR A 96 -4.65 -16.30 3.70
N ILE A 97 -3.72 -17.07 3.15
CA ILE A 97 -2.64 -16.58 2.28
C ILE A 97 -2.91 -17.14 0.89
N ARG A 98 -3.08 -16.25 -0.09
CA ARG A 98 -3.37 -16.61 -1.49
C ARG A 98 -2.29 -16.02 -2.38
N ALA A 99 -1.56 -16.89 -3.08
CA ALA A 99 -0.77 -16.51 -4.25
C ALA A 99 -1.65 -16.57 -5.50
N LYS A 100 -1.31 -15.78 -6.53
CA LYS A 100 -1.91 -15.92 -7.86
C LYS A 100 -1.40 -17.19 -8.56
N ASP A 101 -0.09 -17.41 -8.47
CA ASP A 101 0.62 -18.55 -9.04
C ASP A 101 1.21 -19.37 -7.88
N ASP A 102 2.51 -19.66 -7.88
CA ASP A 102 3.15 -20.46 -6.83
C ASP A 102 3.20 -19.72 -5.47
N LEU A 103 2.81 -20.43 -4.39
CA LEU A 103 3.12 -20.04 -3.03
C LEU A 103 4.31 -20.87 -2.53
N ARG A 104 5.44 -20.22 -2.28
CA ARG A 104 6.68 -20.86 -1.83
C ARG A 104 6.98 -20.51 -0.37
N ILE A 105 7.20 -21.54 0.45
CA ILE A 105 7.62 -21.41 1.85
C ILE A 105 8.98 -22.12 1.98
N GLU A 106 10.00 -21.37 2.36
CA GLU A 106 11.37 -21.88 2.52
C GLU A 106 11.86 -21.68 3.95
N SER A 107 12.62 -22.64 4.47
CA SER A 107 13.28 -22.58 5.77
C SER A 107 14.71 -23.08 5.65
N GLY A 108 15.63 -22.45 6.37
CA GLY A 108 17.01 -22.95 6.53
C GLY A 108 17.11 -24.13 7.51
N GLY A 109 16.02 -24.42 8.24
CA GLY A 109 15.86 -25.59 9.09
C GLY A 109 14.54 -26.29 8.78
N ASP A 110 13.82 -26.70 9.83
CA ASP A 110 12.56 -27.44 9.67
C ASP A 110 11.36 -26.51 9.44
N ILE A 111 10.37 -27.00 8.70
CA ILE A 111 9.01 -26.43 8.64
C ILE A 111 8.10 -27.33 9.47
N HIS A 112 7.64 -26.84 10.62
CA HIS A 112 6.73 -27.56 11.49
C HIS A 112 5.27 -27.14 11.23
N ILE A 113 4.39 -28.12 11.01
CA ILE A 113 2.95 -27.90 10.87
C ILE A 113 2.24 -28.70 11.97
N ASN A 114 1.66 -28.00 12.94
CA ASN A 114 0.86 -28.60 14.01
C ASN A 114 -0.60 -28.19 13.86
N ALA A 115 -1.43 -29.12 13.40
CA ALA A 115 -2.86 -28.92 13.22
C ALA A 115 -3.60 -30.22 13.50
N GLN A 116 -4.86 -30.12 13.91
CA GLN A 116 -5.74 -31.30 14.07
C GLN A 116 -5.93 -32.05 12.74
N LYS A 117 -5.84 -31.34 11.61
CA LYS A 117 -5.98 -31.92 10.27
C LYS A 117 -5.21 -31.10 9.24
N VAL A 118 -4.51 -31.78 8.35
CA VAL A 118 -3.88 -31.21 7.15
C VAL A 118 -4.51 -31.87 5.92
N ARG A 119 -4.81 -31.08 4.89
CA ARG A 119 -5.32 -31.59 3.60
C ARG A 119 -4.38 -31.12 2.51
N VAL A 120 -3.95 -32.06 1.67
CA VAL A 120 -3.18 -31.80 0.45
C VAL A 120 -4.06 -32.27 -0.71
N PHE A 121 -4.18 -31.43 -1.72
CA PHE A 121 -4.94 -31.71 -2.94
C PHE A 121 -3.96 -31.75 -4.11
N GLU A 122 -4.25 -32.60 -5.10
CA GLU A 122 -3.53 -32.67 -6.37
C GLU A 122 -4.15 -31.72 -7.41
#